data_AF-A0A821T483-F1
#
_entry.id   AF-A0A821T483-F1
#
_cell.length_a   1.000
_cell.length_b   1.000
_cell.length_c   1.000
_cell.angle_alpha   90.00
_cell.angle_beta   90.00
_cell.angle_gamma   90.00
#
_symmetry.space_group_name_H-M   'P 1'
#
loop_
_entity.id
_entity.type
_entity.pdbx_description
1 polymer ?
#
loop_
_entity_poly.entity_id
_entity_poly.type
_entity_poly.pdbx_seq_one_letter_code
_entity_poly.pdbx_strand_id
1 'polypeptide(L)'
;MFVLSSAQTRTLLSRARAGRVGIDRQSTLVDIGAGDGEVSCRYADLFGTKYATEISASMRKVLSGKGFTVLDVEDWWKGQKFSCVCMMNLVDRCMRPRTMLQQAREALTPDGLLLLALVLPYKAYVEATSDHKPEERLPITGITFEEQVSSFVEFMRGLGWEIASWSRVPYLCEGDFAQAYYWLDDSIYVFRPIES
;
A
#
# COMPACT_ATOMS: atom_id res chain seq x y z
N MET A 1 11.59 7.63 -5.13
CA MET A 1 11.41 6.15 -5.18
C MET A 1 10.52 5.77 -6.35
N PHE A 2 10.81 4.64 -7.01
CA PHE A 2 9.91 4.00 -7.97
C PHE A 2 9.41 2.68 -7.37
N VAL A 3 8.12 2.39 -7.54
CA VAL A 3 7.50 1.14 -7.07
C VAL A 3 6.82 0.45 -8.25
N LEU A 4 5.88 1.14 -8.89
CA LEU A 4 5.14 0.63 -10.05
C LEU A 4 4.77 1.72 -11.05
N SER A 5 4.71 1.33 -12.32
CA SER A 5 4.18 2.16 -13.43
C SER A 5 2.67 1.98 -13.60
N SER A 6 2.02 2.96 -14.25
CA SER A 6 0.59 2.88 -14.60
C SER A 6 0.21 1.59 -15.33
N ALA A 7 1.08 1.11 -16.23
CA ALA A 7 0.86 -0.11 -17.00
C ALA A 7 0.87 -1.36 -16.09
N GLN A 8 1.88 -1.46 -15.20
CA GLN A 8 1.95 -2.55 -14.23
C GLN A 8 0.73 -2.54 -13.29
N THR A 9 0.34 -1.36 -12.79
CA THR A 9 -0.85 -1.23 -11.94
C THR A 9 -2.11 -1.67 -12.67
N ARG A 10 -2.30 -1.22 -13.91
CA ARG A 10 -3.46 -1.61 -14.73
C ARG A 10 -3.52 -3.14 -14.93
N THR A 11 -2.39 -3.78 -15.21
CA THR A 11 -2.32 -5.24 -15.36
C THR A 11 -2.63 -5.99 -14.07
N LEU A 12 -2.10 -5.52 -12.94
CA LEU A 12 -2.35 -6.14 -11.63
C LEU A 12 -3.83 -6.02 -11.23
N LEU A 13 -4.40 -4.82 -11.34
CA LEU A 13 -5.78 -4.54 -10.99
C LEU A 13 -6.77 -5.25 -11.94
N SER A 14 -6.49 -5.33 -13.24
CA SER A 14 -7.38 -6.02 -14.19
C SER A 14 -7.44 -7.52 -13.93
N ARG A 15 -6.29 -8.17 -13.66
CA ARG A 15 -6.24 -9.58 -13.25
C ARG A 15 -6.95 -9.81 -11.91
N ALA A 16 -6.81 -8.86 -11.00
CA ALA A 16 -7.45 -8.89 -9.69
C ALA A 16 -8.95 -8.57 -9.70
N ARG A 17 -9.61 -8.37 -10.85
CA ARG A 17 -11.08 -8.24 -10.89
C ARG A 17 -11.84 -9.44 -11.43
N ALA A 18 -11.18 -10.43 -12.04
CA ALA A 18 -11.76 -11.73 -12.40
C ALA A 18 -13.20 -11.67 -12.99
N GLY A 19 -13.49 -10.70 -13.86
CA GLY A 19 -14.81 -10.50 -14.48
C GLY A 19 -15.74 -9.48 -13.81
N ARG A 20 -15.34 -8.87 -12.69
CA ARG A 20 -16.03 -7.71 -12.06
C ARG A 20 -15.74 -6.41 -12.81
N VAL A 21 -16.57 -5.39 -12.60
CA VAL A 21 -16.40 -4.04 -13.19
C VAL A 21 -15.00 -3.51 -12.92
N GLY A 22 -14.29 -3.07 -13.97
CA GLY A 22 -12.91 -2.58 -13.88
C GLY A 22 -12.76 -1.27 -13.10
N ILE A 23 -11.53 -0.90 -12.79
CA ILE A 23 -11.21 0.47 -12.33
C ILE A 23 -11.35 1.42 -13.51
N ASP A 24 -12.03 2.54 -13.27
CA ASP A 24 -12.36 3.56 -14.26
C ASP A 24 -12.38 4.97 -13.65
N ARG A 25 -12.90 5.94 -14.41
CA ARG A 25 -13.03 7.34 -13.98
C ARG A 25 -14.17 7.60 -12.99
N GLN A 26 -14.98 6.61 -12.64
CA GLN A 26 -15.94 6.71 -11.55
C GLN A 26 -15.37 6.12 -10.25
N SER A 27 -14.30 5.32 -10.36
CA SER A 27 -13.63 4.69 -9.23
C SER A 27 -12.86 5.71 -8.38
N THR A 28 -12.81 5.44 -7.08
CA THR A 28 -12.09 6.27 -6.09
C THR A 28 -10.89 5.52 -5.52
N LEU A 29 -9.78 6.24 -5.30
CA LEU A 29 -8.61 5.69 -4.60
C LEU A 29 -8.31 6.49 -3.33
N VAL A 30 -7.73 5.82 -2.32
CA VAL A 30 -6.97 6.49 -1.26
C VAL A 30 -5.58 5.88 -1.17
N ASP A 31 -4.55 6.71 -1.14
CA ASP A 31 -3.17 6.30 -0.89
C ASP A 31 -2.73 6.66 0.52
N ILE A 32 -2.41 5.66 1.33
CA ILE A 32 -2.09 5.85 2.74
C ILE A 32 -0.59 6.08 2.90
N GLY A 33 -0.22 7.14 3.63
CA GLY A 33 1.19 7.51 3.80
C GLY A 33 1.87 7.83 2.47
N ALA A 34 1.23 8.64 1.65
CA ALA A 34 1.63 8.88 0.26
C ALA A 34 2.94 9.67 0.13
N GLY A 35 3.48 10.22 1.23
CA GLY A 35 4.66 11.08 1.20
C GLY A 35 4.43 12.29 0.31
N ASP A 36 5.37 12.54 -0.60
CA ASP A 36 5.26 13.62 -1.59
C ASP A 36 4.33 13.28 -2.78
N GLY A 37 3.78 12.06 -2.86
CA GLY A 37 2.88 11.61 -3.93
C GLY A 37 3.56 11.18 -5.24
N GLU A 38 4.89 11.12 -5.32
CA GLU A 38 5.58 10.70 -6.56
C GLU A 38 5.21 9.27 -6.99
N VAL A 39 5.06 8.35 -6.03
CA VAL A 39 4.62 6.98 -6.31
C VAL A 39 3.15 6.98 -6.72
N SER A 40 2.31 7.67 -5.94
CA SER A 40 0.86 7.78 -6.13
C SER A 40 0.48 8.28 -7.53
N CYS A 41 1.14 9.34 -8.02
CA CYS A 41 0.87 9.93 -9.33
C CYS A 41 0.99 8.94 -10.49
N ARG A 42 1.79 7.88 -10.37
CA ARG A 42 2.01 6.91 -11.45
C ARG A 42 0.79 6.05 -11.75
N TYR A 43 -0.09 5.85 -10.77
CA TYR A 43 -1.31 5.06 -10.95
C TYR A 43 -2.59 5.82 -10.65
N ALA A 44 -2.52 6.99 -10.01
CA ALA A 44 -3.70 7.74 -9.59
C ALA A 44 -4.58 8.15 -10.78
N ASP A 45 -4.00 8.31 -11.97
CA ASP A 45 -4.75 8.59 -13.20
C ASP A 45 -5.54 7.40 -13.74
N LEU A 46 -5.55 6.24 -13.07
CA LEU A 46 -6.52 5.19 -13.36
C LEU A 46 -7.91 5.51 -12.81
N PHE A 47 -7.98 6.44 -11.85
CA PHE A 47 -9.18 6.73 -11.06
C PHE A 47 -9.75 8.12 -11.38
N GLY A 48 -11.00 8.36 -10.98
CA GLY A 48 -11.65 9.67 -11.07
C GLY A 48 -11.30 10.58 -9.91
N THR A 49 -11.49 10.07 -8.69
CA THR A 49 -11.27 10.84 -7.46
C THR A 49 -10.07 10.28 -6.69
N LYS A 50 -9.16 11.17 -6.33
CA LYS A 50 -7.84 10.83 -5.79
C LYS A 50 -7.72 11.36 -4.36
N TYR A 51 -7.63 10.46 -3.38
CA TYR A 51 -7.39 10.78 -1.98
C TYR A 51 -6.01 10.31 -1.54
N ALA A 52 -5.46 10.95 -0.52
CA ALA A 52 -4.22 10.52 0.12
C ALA A 52 -4.22 10.87 1.61
N THR A 53 -3.42 10.16 2.41
CA THR A 53 -3.06 10.56 3.77
C THR A 53 -1.57 10.80 3.88
N GLU A 54 -1.17 11.76 4.71
CA GLU A 54 0.23 12.05 5.02
C GLU A 54 0.31 12.85 6.33
N ILE A 55 1.32 12.57 7.15
CA ILE A 55 1.53 13.22 8.46
C ILE A 55 2.23 14.58 8.26
N SER A 56 3.21 14.65 7.36
CA SER A 56 4.02 15.85 7.16
C SER A 56 3.24 16.99 6.49
N ALA A 57 3.11 18.13 7.19
CA ALA A 57 2.39 19.29 6.67
C ALA A 57 2.94 19.84 5.34
N SER A 58 4.25 19.74 5.10
CA SER A 58 4.85 20.14 3.82
C SER A 58 4.47 19.18 2.70
N MET A 59 4.53 17.87 2.95
CA MET A 59 4.15 16.84 1.99
C MET A 59 2.64 16.86 1.67
N ARG A 60 1.80 17.12 2.67
CA ARG A 60 0.36 17.35 2.46
C ARG A 60 0.10 18.48 1.46
N LYS A 61 0.85 19.58 1.52
CA LYS A 61 0.75 20.69 0.54
C LYS A 61 1.16 20.24 -0.87
N VAL A 62 2.22 19.44 -0.97
CA VAL A 62 2.68 18.87 -2.26
C VAL A 62 1.60 17.97 -2.86
N LEU A 63 1.00 17.07 -2.06
CA LEU A 63 -0.09 16.20 -2.48
C LEU A 63 -1.30 16.98 -2.98
N SER A 64 -1.72 18.02 -2.26
CA SER A 64 -2.81 18.90 -2.72
C SER A 64 -2.47 19.58 -4.05
N GLY A 65 -1.23 20.04 -4.24
CA GLY A 65 -0.76 20.59 -5.51
C GLY A 65 -0.76 19.59 -6.67
N LYS A 66 -0.66 18.29 -6.37
CA LYS A 66 -0.77 17.18 -7.33
C LYS A 66 -2.20 16.70 -7.58
N GLY A 67 -3.20 17.40 -7.02
CA GLY A 67 -4.62 17.11 -7.23
C GLY A 67 -5.19 16.00 -6.34
N PHE A 68 -4.53 15.70 -5.21
CA PHE A 68 -5.09 14.81 -4.19
C PHE A 68 -5.89 15.59 -3.16
N THR A 69 -7.05 15.05 -2.79
CA THR A 69 -7.75 15.47 -1.57
C THR A 69 -7.11 14.77 -0.38
N VAL A 70 -6.45 15.55 0.49
CA VAL A 70 -5.70 15.00 1.62
C VAL A 70 -6.62 14.79 2.82
N LEU A 71 -6.76 13.53 3.25
CA LEU A 71 -7.57 13.10 4.38
C LEU A 71 -6.78 13.07 5.68
N ASP A 72 -7.49 12.99 6.80
CA ASP A 72 -6.89 12.81 8.12
C ASP A 72 -6.38 11.38 8.33
N VAL A 73 -5.22 11.23 8.97
CA VAL A 73 -4.54 9.93 9.15
C VAL A 73 -5.26 9.00 10.13
N GLU A 74 -6.05 9.53 11.08
CA GLU A 74 -6.76 8.72 12.07
C GLU A 74 -8.15 8.28 11.60
N ASP A 75 -8.79 9.09 10.74
CA ASP A 75 -10.21 8.96 10.41
C ASP A 75 -10.52 8.69 8.93
N TRP A 76 -9.52 8.59 8.04
CA TRP A 76 -9.72 8.38 6.59
C TRP A 76 -10.65 7.21 6.23
N TRP A 77 -10.70 6.17 7.06
CA TRP A 77 -11.46 4.94 6.84
C TRP A 77 -12.95 5.04 7.26
N LYS A 78 -13.32 6.04 8.07
CA LYS A 78 -14.65 6.17 8.69
C LYS A 78 -15.69 6.82 7.78
N GLY A 79 -15.26 7.63 6.81
CA GLY A 79 -16.15 8.49 6.03
C GLY A 79 -16.71 7.84 4.77
N GLN A 80 -15.89 7.80 3.72
CA GLN A 80 -16.29 7.29 2.41
C GLN A 80 -15.68 5.92 2.14
N LYS A 81 -16.27 5.20 1.17
CA LYS A 81 -15.72 3.94 0.69
C LYS A 81 -14.87 4.15 -0.56
N PHE A 82 -13.83 3.34 -0.70
CA PHE A 82 -12.88 3.42 -1.80
C PHE A 82 -12.97 2.20 -2.72
N SER A 83 -12.88 2.42 -4.03
CA SER A 83 -12.71 1.34 -5.00
C SER A 83 -11.32 0.72 -4.90
N CYS A 84 -10.32 1.49 -4.43
CA CYS A 84 -8.98 1.01 -4.15
C CYS A 84 -8.34 1.73 -2.95
N VAL A 85 -7.79 0.95 -2.02
CA VAL A 85 -6.88 1.46 -0.97
C VAL A 85 -5.46 1.09 -1.40
N CYS A 86 -4.53 2.04 -1.38
CA CYS A 86 -3.13 1.84 -1.72
C CYS A 86 -2.26 1.98 -0.46
N MET A 87 -1.28 1.11 -0.30
CA MET A 87 -0.26 1.16 0.76
C MET A 87 1.09 0.84 0.15
N MET A 88 1.88 1.87 -0.14
CA MET A 88 3.14 1.72 -0.87
C MET A 88 4.33 1.77 0.09
N ASN A 89 4.92 0.61 0.42
CA ASN A 89 6.07 0.50 1.32
C ASN A 89 5.85 1.21 2.66
N LEU A 90 4.65 0.95 3.22
CA LEU A 90 4.12 1.61 4.41
C LEU A 90 4.04 0.69 5.63
N VAL A 91 3.68 -0.57 5.43
CA VAL A 91 3.28 -1.46 6.53
C VAL A 91 4.46 -1.89 7.41
N ASP A 92 5.69 -1.72 6.92
CA ASP A 92 6.94 -1.83 7.67
C ASP A 92 7.32 -0.53 8.39
N ARG A 93 6.64 0.59 8.11
CA ARG A 93 6.97 1.95 8.62
C ARG A 93 5.91 2.58 9.53
N CYS A 94 4.81 1.88 9.80
CA CYS A 94 3.76 2.39 10.67
C CYS A 94 3.71 1.67 12.03
N MET A 95 3.15 2.34 13.05
CA MET A 95 3.07 1.81 14.42
C MET A 95 2.13 0.61 14.53
N ARG A 96 1.00 0.64 13.80
CA ARG A 96 -0.12 -0.30 13.94
C ARG A 96 -0.53 -0.89 12.58
N PRO A 97 0.35 -1.65 11.89
CA PRO A 97 0.06 -2.16 10.56
C PRO A 97 -1.13 -3.13 10.51
N ARG A 98 -1.41 -3.90 11.57
CA ARG A 98 -2.54 -4.85 11.56
C ARG A 98 -3.86 -4.08 11.63
N THR A 99 -3.94 -3.10 12.52
CA THR A 99 -5.10 -2.20 12.62
C THR A 99 -5.32 -1.45 11.31
N MET A 100 -4.26 -0.94 10.68
CA MET A 100 -4.37 -0.23 9.40
C MET A 100 -4.89 -1.15 8.27
N LEU A 101 -4.46 -2.41 8.22
CA LEU A 101 -4.98 -3.40 7.27
C LEU A 101 -6.45 -3.74 7.53
N GLN A 102 -6.92 -3.74 8.78
CA GLN A 102 -8.33 -3.93 9.11
C GLN A 102 -9.17 -2.70 8.69
N GLN A 103 -8.70 -1.50 9.01
CA GLN A 103 -9.30 -0.23 8.59
C GLN A 103 -9.43 -0.15 7.07
N ALA A 104 -8.43 -0.65 6.33
CA ALA A 104 -8.51 -0.74 4.88
C ALA A 104 -9.66 -1.63 4.40
N ARG A 105 -9.90 -2.80 5.02
CA ARG A 105 -11.08 -3.63 4.67
C ARG A 105 -12.37 -2.86 4.90
N GLU A 106 -12.48 -2.20 6.04
CA GLU A 106 -13.66 -1.42 6.39
C GLU A 106 -13.86 -0.26 5.42
N ALA A 107 -12.80 0.38 4.94
CA ALA A 107 -12.87 1.51 4.02
C ALA A 107 -13.17 1.12 2.56
N LEU A 108 -13.17 -0.16 2.20
CA LEU A 108 -13.40 -0.58 0.81
C LEU A 108 -14.90 -0.64 0.46
N THR A 109 -15.20 -0.37 -0.81
CA THR A 109 -16.48 -0.79 -1.41
C THR A 109 -16.56 -2.31 -1.47
N PRO A 110 -17.75 -2.93 -1.67
CA PRO A 110 -17.86 -4.40 -1.80
C PRO A 110 -16.92 -5.03 -2.85
N ASP A 111 -16.69 -4.35 -3.97
CA ASP A 111 -15.73 -4.76 -5.01
C ASP A 111 -14.37 -4.07 -4.91
N GLY A 112 -14.05 -3.53 -3.73
CA GLY A 112 -12.84 -2.78 -3.49
C GLY A 112 -11.59 -3.66 -3.48
N LEU A 113 -10.44 -3.07 -3.82
CA LEU A 113 -9.15 -3.74 -3.85
C LEU A 113 -8.15 -3.05 -2.93
N LEU A 114 -7.33 -3.83 -2.22
CA LEU A 114 -6.13 -3.32 -1.58
C LEU A 114 -4.94 -3.55 -2.51
N LEU A 115 -4.26 -2.48 -2.91
CA LEU A 115 -2.99 -2.51 -3.63
C LEU A 115 -1.85 -2.21 -2.64
N LEU A 116 -0.99 -3.18 -2.40
CA LEU A 116 0.02 -3.11 -1.34
C LEU A 116 1.41 -3.42 -1.89
N ALA A 117 2.39 -2.59 -1.56
CA ALA A 117 3.81 -2.85 -1.80
C ALA A 117 4.52 -3.10 -0.46
N LEU A 118 5.45 -4.05 -0.46
CA LEU A 118 6.21 -4.44 0.71
C LEU A 118 7.64 -4.82 0.31
N VAL A 119 8.62 -4.11 0.88
CA VAL A 119 10.03 -4.45 0.69
C VAL A 119 10.38 -5.72 1.47
N LEU A 120 11.01 -6.68 0.78
CA LEU A 120 11.53 -7.92 1.36
C LEU A 120 13.07 -7.97 1.19
N PRO A 121 13.83 -8.48 2.19
CA PRO A 121 13.36 -9.10 3.43
C PRO A 121 12.74 -8.10 4.40
N TYR A 122 11.65 -8.51 5.06
CA TYR A 122 10.86 -7.65 5.92
C TYR A 122 11.66 -7.16 7.13
N LYS A 123 11.73 -5.84 7.30
CA LYS A 123 12.38 -5.20 8.44
C LYS A 123 11.59 -3.97 8.87
N ALA A 124 10.75 -4.14 9.88
CA ALA A 124 9.98 -3.03 10.44
C ALA A 124 10.90 -1.95 11.02
N TYR A 125 10.59 -0.69 10.72
CA TYR A 125 11.29 0.48 11.22
C TYR A 125 10.33 1.68 11.31
N VAL A 126 10.05 2.13 12.53
CA VAL A 126 9.10 3.22 12.78
C VAL A 126 9.84 4.46 13.28
N GLU A 127 9.83 5.53 12.50
CA GLU A 127 10.55 6.76 12.85
C GLU A 127 10.00 7.44 14.12
N ALA A 128 8.69 7.35 14.34
CA ALA A 128 8.01 8.04 15.44
C ALA A 128 8.27 7.44 16.83
N THR A 129 8.81 6.22 16.92
CA THR A 129 9.05 5.54 18.20
C THR A 129 10.53 5.57 18.58
N SER A 130 10.82 5.77 19.87
CA SER A 130 12.20 5.91 20.36
C SER A 130 13.09 4.68 20.17
N ASP A 131 12.49 3.48 20.11
CA ASP A 131 13.21 2.23 19.84
C ASP A 131 13.03 1.72 18.40
N HIS A 132 12.39 2.55 17.56
CA HIS A 132 12.06 2.30 16.16
C HIS A 132 11.23 1.06 15.88
N LYS A 133 10.53 0.52 16.89
CA LYS A 133 9.67 -0.65 16.73
C LYS A 133 8.20 -0.26 16.56
N PRO A 134 7.42 -1.08 15.84
CA PRO A 134 5.98 -0.93 15.80
C PRO A 134 5.34 -1.51 17.07
N GLU A 135 4.16 -1.00 17.41
CA GLU A 135 3.30 -1.55 18.46
C GLU A 135 2.70 -2.90 18.04
N GLU A 136 2.36 -3.02 16.75
CA GLU A 136 1.85 -4.25 16.16
C GLU A 136 2.84 -4.82 15.14
N ARG A 137 3.15 -6.11 15.26
CA ARG A 137 4.06 -6.78 14.34
C ARG A 137 3.30 -7.57 13.29
N LEU A 138 3.81 -7.52 12.06
CA LEU A 138 3.48 -8.50 11.02
C LEU A 138 4.33 -9.76 11.27
N PRO A 139 3.71 -10.94 11.47
CA PRO A 139 4.43 -12.18 11.78
C PRO A 139 5.01 -12.83 10.52
N ILE A 140 5.77 -12.06 9.73
CA ILE A 140 6.44 -12.54 8.51
C ILE A 140 7.65 -13.38 8.92
N THR A 141 7.71 -14.60 8.41
CA THR A 141 8.73 -15.61 8.71
C THR A 141 9.39 -16.09 7.42
N GLY A 142 10.59 -16.68 7.54
CA GLY A 142 11.37 -17.16 6.40
C GLY A 142 12.63 -16.35 6.15
N ILE A 143 13.56 -16.95 5.41
CA ILE A 143 14.86 -16.36 5.07
C ILE A 143 14.86 -15.90 3.61
N THR A 144 14.27 -16.70 2.73
CA THR A 144 14.17 -16.40 1.30
C THR A 144 12.99 -15.48 1.01
N PHE A 145 13.03 -14.83 -0.16
CA PHE A 145 11.92 -14.02 -0.66
C PHE A 145 10.63 -14.84 -0.71
N GLU A 146 10.68 -16.03 -1.30
CA GLU A 146 9.52 -16.91 -1.51
C GLU A 146 8.88 -17.36 -0.19
N GLU A 147 9.70 -17.68 0.82
CA GLU A 147 9.20 -18.02 2.16
C GLU A 147 8.49 -16.83 2.82
N GLN A 148 9.07 -15.63 2.74
CA GLN A 148 8.47 -14.43 3.33
C GLN A 148 7.19 -13.99 2.60
N VAL A 149 7.17 -14.07 1.27
CA VAL A 149 5.94 -13.87 0.48
C VAL A 149 4.85 -14.84 0.93
N SER A 150 5.19 -16.14 1.05
CA SER A 150 4.23 -17.17 1.44
C SER A 150 3.69 -16.93 2.85
N SER A 151 4.57 -16.61 3.80
CA SER A 151 4.21 -16.28 5.19
C SER A 151 3.33 -15.04 5.29
N PHE A 152 3.64 -13.98 4.54
CA PHE A 152 2.85 -12.76 4.51
C PHE A 152 1.44 -12.99 3.93
N VAL A 153 1.34 -13.76 2.84
CA VAL A 153 0.04 -14.08 2.23
C VAL A 153 -0.85 -14.91 3.16
N GLU A 154 -0.27 -15.88 3.89
CA GLU A 154 -1.01 -16.65 4.88
C GLU A 154 -1.49 -15.78 6.05
N PHE A 155 -0.64 -14.88 6.53
CA PHE A 155 -1.04 -13.89 7.53
C PHE A 155 -2.19 -13.00 7.04
N MET A 156 -2.12 -12.50 5.81
CA MET A 156 -3.16 -11.68 5.20
C MET A 156 -4.49 -12.44 5.09
N ARG A 157 -4.45 -13.74 4.75
CA ARG A 157 -5.62 -14.62 4.77
C ARG A 157 -6.27 -14.68 6.16
N GLY A 158 -5.47 -14.82 7.22
CA GLY A 158 -5.95 -14.77 8.59
C GLY A 158 -6.62 -13.43 8.99
N LEU A 159 -6.29 -12.33 8.29
CA LEU A 159 -6.95 -11.03 8.46
C LEU A 159 -8.20 -10.84 7.56
N GLY A 160 -8.60 -11.87 6.81
CA GLY A 160 -9.74 -11.81 5.90
C GLY A 160 -9.43 -11.18 4.55
N TRP A 161 -8.19 -11.32 4.06
CA TRP A 161 -7.78 -10.91 2.73
C TRP A 161 -7.45 -12.11 1.84
N GLU A 162 -7.93 -12.11 0.61
CA GLU A 162 -7.55 -13.09 -0.41
C GLU A 162 -6.63 -12.42 -1.45
N ILE A 163 -5.50 -13.05 -1.75
CA ILE A 163 -4.61 -12.58 -2.80
C ILE A 163 -5.25 -12.81 -4.18
N ALA A 164 -5.32 -11.77 -4.98
CA ALA A 164 -5.96 -11.80 -6.31
C ALA A 164 -4.94 -11.73 -7.44
N SER A 165 -3.87 -10.95 -7.27
CA SER A 165 -2.73 -10.90 -8.17
C SER A 165 -1.50 -10.39 -7.42
N TRP A 166 -0.31 -10.68 -7.91
CA TRP A 166 0.93 -10.16 -7.33
C TRP A 166 2.06 -10.09 -8.35
N SER A 167 3.13 -9.40 -7.98
CA SER A 167 4.37 -9.30 -8.75
C SER A 167 5.56 -9.09 -7.82
N ARG A 168 6.76 -9.37 -8.33
CA ARG A 168 8.05 -9.03 -7.73
C ARG A 168 8.70 -8.01 -8.65
N VAL A 169 9.08 -6.86 -8.11
CA VAL A 169 9.76 -5.78 -8.83
C VAL A 169 11.01 -5.36 -8.06
N PRO A 170 12.02 -4.77 -8.71
CA PRO A 170 13.19 -4.29 -7.97
C PRO A 170 12.80 -3.10 -7.10
N TYR A 171 13.17 -3.15 -5.82
CA TYR A 171 13.18 -2.00 -4.93
C TYR A 171 14.50 -1.26 -5.10
N LEU A 172 14.45 0.02 -5.48
CA LEU A 172 15.62 0.89 -5.58
C LEU A 172 15.36 2.17 -4.79
N CYS A 173 16.14 2.39 -3.74
CA CYS A 173 16.11 3.64 -2.98
C CYS A 173 17.50 4.26 -2.86
N GLU A 174 17.51 5.58 -2.69
CA GLU A 174 18.71 6.31 -2.29
C GLU A 174 19.25 5.68 -1.00
N GLY A 175 20.55 5.46 -0.99
CA GLY A 175 21.19 4.83 0.14
C GLY A 175 21.69 5.87 1.15
N ASP A 176 22.74 5.52 1.87
CA ASP A 176 23.34 6.33 2.92
C ASP A 176 24.82 6.62 2.63
N PHE A 177 25.53 7.14 3.63
CA PHE A 177 26.97 7.41 3.50
C PHE A 177 27.82 6.15 3.25
N ALA A 178 27.30 4.94 3.54
CA ALA A 178 28.01 3.68 3.35
C ALA A 178 27.70 3.05 1.98
N GLN A 179 26.51 3.27 1.42
CA GLN A 179 26.08 2.69 0.15
C GLN A 179 25.22 3.68 -0.63
N ALA A 180 25.57 3.97 -1.89
CA ALA A 180 24.88 5.00 -2.68
C ALA A 180 23.40 4.66 -3.00
N TYR A 181 23.06 3.37 -3.11
CA TYR A 181 21.71 2.90 -3.37
C TYR A 181 21.51 1.51 -2.78
N TYR A 182 20.37 1.28 -2.14
CA TYR A 182 19.94 -0.06 -1.76
C TYR A 182 19.14 -0.69 -2.90
N TRP A 183 19.40 -1.97 -3.16
CA TRP A 183 18.60 -2.80 -4.05
C TRP A 183 18.08 -3.99 -3.26
N LEU A 184 16.76 -4.15 -3.25
CA LEU A 184 16.04 -5.25 -2.60
C LEU A 184 14.92 -5.70 -3.53
N ASP A 185 14.12 -6.66 -3.08
CA ASP A 185 12.89 -7.02 -3.77
C ASP A 185 11.72 -6.25 -3.17
N ASP A 186 10.88 -5.68 -4.03
CA ASP A 186 9.57 -5.17 -3.66
C ASP A 186 8.51 -6.18 -4.11
N SER A 187 7.69 -6.65 -3.17
CA SER A 187 6.55 -7.50 -3.48
C SER A 187 5.28 -6.66 -3.56
N ILE A 188 4.64 -6.69 -4.73
CA ILE A 188 3.41 -5.95 -5.01
C ILE A 188 2.26 -6.93 -5.00
N TYR A 189 1.23 -6.64 -4.22
CA TYR A 189 0.05 -7.47 -4.05
C TYR A 189 -1.21 -6.69 -4.38
N VAL A 190 -2.19 -7.40 -4.95
CA VAL A 190 -3.58 -6.96 -4.95
C VAL A 190 -4.38 -7.96 -4.15
N PHE A 191 -5.02 -7.49 -3.08
CA PHE A 191 -5.89 -8.28 -2.23
C PHE A 191 -7.36 -7.88 -2.40
N ARG A 192 -8.24 -8.86 -2.20
CA ARG A 192 -9.69 -8.68 -2.05
C ARG A 192 -10.11 -9.00 -0.61
N PRO A 193 -11.11 -8.33 -0.05
CA PRO A 193 -11.74 -8.80 1.17
C PRO A 193 -12.35 -10.20 0.94
N ILE A 194 -12.12 -11.12 1.86
CA ILE A 194 -12.90 -12.37 1.94
C ILE A 194 -14.28 -11.99 2.46
N GLU A 195 -15.32 -12.37 1.72
CA GLU A 195 -16.71 -12.21 2.14
C GLU A 195 -16.94 -13.06 3.40
N SER A 196 -17.42 -12.40 4.47
CA SER A 196 -17.75 -13.02 5.76
C SER A 196 -19.13 -13.67 5.73
#